data_AF-A0A1V2GLU2-F1
#
_entry.id   AF-A0A1V2GLU2-F1
#
_cell.length_a   1.000
_cell.length_b   1.000
_cell.length_c   1.000
_cell.angle_alpha   90.00
_cell.angle_beta   90.00
_cell.angle_gamma   90.00
#
_symmetry.space_group_name_H-M   'P 1'
#
loop_
_entity.id
_entity.type
_entity.pdbx_description
1 polymer ?
#
loop_
_entity_poly.entity_id
_entity_poly.type
_entity_poly.pdbx_seq_one_letter_code
_entity_poly.pdbx_strand_id
1 'polypeptide(L)' 'AGPIRTLAASGIKDFRKMLAHCEAVTPIRRTVTIEDVGNSAAFLCSDLSAGISGEVVHVDGGFSIAAMNELELK' A
#
# COMPACT_ATOMS: atom_id res chain seq x y z
N ALA A 1 4.01 -2.98 -1.36
CA ALA A 1 2.57 -2.72 -1.24
C ALA A 1 2.29 -2.05 0.10
N GLY A 2 1.19 -1.29 0.20
CA GLY A 2 0.72 -0.71 1.46
C GLY A 2 0.22 -1.78 2.44
N PRO A 3 -0.07 -1.41 3.69
CA PRO A 3 -0.47 -2.36 4.71
C PRO A 3 -1.86 -2.96 4.42
N ILE A 4 -1.94 -4.29 4.51
CA ILE A 4 -3.18 -5.08 4.32
C ILE A 4 -3.35 -6.00 5.52
N ARG A 5 -4.57 -6.11 6.04
CA ARG A 5 -4.89 -7.03 7.13
C ARG A 5 -4.94 -8.48 6.62
N THR A 6 -3.83 -9.20 6.81
CA THR A 6 -3.71 -10.64 6.52
C THR A 6 -3.52 -11.45 7.81
N LEU A 7 -3.38 -12.78 7.69
CA LEU A 7 -3.01 -13.65 8.81
C LEU A 7 -1.68 -13.24 9.46
N ALA A 8 -0.71 -12.75 8.68
CA ALA A 8 0.58 -12.28 9.20
C ALA A 8 0.43 -11.09 10.17
N ALA A 9 -0.63 -10.29 10.01
CA ALA A 9 -0.90 -9.14 10.87
C ALA A 9 -1.55 -9.51 12.21
N SER A 10 -2.01 -10.76 12.40
CA SER A 10 -2.79 -11.18 13.57
C SER A 10 -2.02 -11.08 14.90
N GLY A 11 -0.70 -11.20 14.86
CA GLY A 11 0.18 -11.07 16.03
C GLY A 11 0.63 -9.64 16.36
N ILE A 12 0.26 -8.63 15.55
CA ILE A 12 0.76 -7.27 15.69
C ILE A 12 -0.26 -6.43 16.49
N LYS A 13 0.08 -6.13 17.76
CA LYS A 13 -0.79 -5.47 18.74
C LYS A 13 -1.46 -4.19 18.22
N ASP A 14 -0.71 -3.30 17.58
CA ASP A 14 -1.20 -1.98 17.14
C ASP A 14 -1.46 -1.90 15.62
N PHE A 15 -1.65 -3.03 14.93
CA PHE A 15 -1.83 -3.06 13.48
C PHE A 15 -3.01 -2.23 12.99
N ARG A 16 -4.12 -2.19 13.75
CA ARG A 16 -5.29 -1.37 13.39
C ARG A 16 -4.97 0.12 13.38
N LYS A 17 -4.15 0.60 14.33
CA LYS A 17 -3.73 2.01 14.37
C LYS A 17 -2.84 2.35 13.18
N MET A 18 -1.95 1.43 12.79
CA MET A 18 -1.12 1.58 11.60
C MET A 18 -1.96 1.67 10.33
N LEU A 19 -3.01 0.85 10.18
CA LEU A 19 -3.93 0.94 9.04
C LEU A 19 -4.65 2.29 9.00
N ALA A 20 -5.22 2.73 10.13
CA ALA A 20 -5.92 4.01 10.22
C ALA A 20 -4.98 5.19 9.91
N HIS A 21 -3.74 5.14 10.39
CA HIS A 21 -2.73 6.14 10.04
C HIS A 21 -2.43 6.13 8.54
N CYS A 22 -2.19 4.95 7.95
CA CYS A 22 -1.95 4.81 6.52
C CYS A 22 -3.10 5.37 5.68
N GLU A 23 -4.35 5.07 6.04
CA GLU A 23 -5.55 5.60 5.39
C GLU A 23 -5.61 7.13 5.49
N ALA A 24 -5.27 7.70 6.65
CA ALA A 24 -5.25 9.13 6.85
C ALA A 24 -4.18 9.83 6.02
N VAL A 25 -3.01 9.23 5.80
CA VAL A 25 -1.85 9.91 5.18
C VAL A 25 -1.56 9.48 3.75
N THR A 26 -2.21 8.47 3.21
CA THR A 26 -2.03 8.08 1.81
C THR A 26 -2.81 9.04 0.89
N PRO A 27 -2.25 9.50 -0.25
CA PRO A 27 -2.92 10.42 -1.18
C PRO A 27 -4.34 10.00 -1.59
N ILE A 28 -4.58 8.70 -1.80
CA ILE A 28 -5.91 8.19 -2.17
C ILE A 28 -6.88 8.03 -0.99
N ARG A 29 -6.44 8.36 0.24
CA ARG A 29 -7.22 8.34 1.49
C ARG A 29 -7.95 7.03 1.78
N ARG A 30 -7.31 5.89 1.44
CA ARG A 30 -7.75 4.53 1.77
C ARG A 30 -6.56 3.59 1.81
N THR A 31 -6.64 2.51 2.59
CA THR A 31 -5.68 1.40 2.44
C THR A 31 -5.91 0.65 1.12
N VAL A 32 -4.85 0.07 0.58
CA VAL A 32 -4.96 -0.82 -0.59
C VAL A 32 -5.63 -2.14 -0.22
N THR A 33 -6.28 -2.77 -1.19
CA THR A 33 -6.91 -4.09 -1.03
C THR A 33 -6.05 -5.19 -1.67
N ILE A 34 -6.43 -6.45 -1.45
CA ILE A 34 -5.78 -7.57 -2.14
C ILE A 34 -6.05 -7.55 -3.65
N GLU A 35 -7.15 -6.96 -4.09
CA GLU A 35 -7.48 -6.78 -5.51
C GLU A 35 -6.57 -5.73 -6.17
N ASP A 36 -6.27 -4.61 -5.50
CA ASP A 36 -5.31 -3.62 -6.02
C ASP A 36 -3.94 -4.26 -6.27
N VAL A 37 -3.46 -5.05 -5.30
CA VAL A 37 -2.18 -5.76 -5.38
C VAL A 37 -2.23 -6.89 -6.41
N GLY A 38 -3.31 -7.68 -6.41
CA GLY A 38 -3.51 -8.80 -7.32
C GLY A 38 -3.57 -8.35 -8.78
N ASN A 39 -4.29 -7.27 -9.08
CA ASN A 39 -4.35 -6.71 -10.43
C ASN A 39 -3.00 -6.18 -10.89
N SER A 40 -2.26 -5.51 -10.00
CA SER A 40 -0.89 -5.03 -10.31
C SER A 40 0.06 -6.20 -10.58
N ALA A 41 -0.03 -7.27 -9.79
CA ALA A 41 0.73 -8.49 -10.02
C ALA A 41 0.33 -9.18 -11.34
N ALA A 42 -0.97 -9.26 -11.64
CA ALA A 42 -1.45 -9.82 -12.90
C ALA A 42 -0.93 -9.04 -14.12
N PHE A 43 -0.91 -7.70 -14.05
CA PHE A 43 -0.30 -6.85 -15.08
C PHE A 43 1.19 -7.17 -15.25
N LEU A 44 1.96 -7.20 -14.16
CA LEU A 44 3.41 -7.48 -14.18
C LEU A 44 3.76 -8.92 -14.60
N CYS A 45 2.83 -9.85 -14.50
CA CYS A 45 2.97 -11.23 -15.00
C CYS A 45 2.43 -11.41 -16.44
N SER A 46 1.95 -10.34 -17.08
CA SER A 46 1.36 -10.40 -18.43
C SER A 46 2.30 -9.78 -19.48
N ASP A 47 2.04 -10.12 -20.74
CA ASP A 47 2.75 -9.55 -21.91
C ASP A 47 2.65 -8.02 -22.01
N LEU A 48 1.65 -7.40 -21.36
CA LEU A 48 1.49 -5.95 -21.30
C LEU A 48 2.67 -5.25 -20.59
N SER A 49 3.43 -6.01 -19.79
CA SER A 49 4.57 -5.53 -19.03
C SER A 49 5.92 -6.03 -19.56
N ALA A 50 5.98 -6.56 -20.80
CA ALA A 50 7.17 -7.21 -21.35
C ALA A 50 8.46 -6.34 -21.36
N GLY A 51 8.32 -5.01 -21.29
CA GLY A 51 9.44 -4.08 -21.19
C GLY A 51 9.85 -3.67 -19.77
N ILE A 52 9.19 -4.19 -18.73
CA ILE A 52 9.39 -3.80 -17.32
C ILE A 52 10.18 -4.91 -16.63
N SER A 53 11.41 -4.60 -16.18
CA SER A 53 12.27 -5.56 -15.48
C SER A 53 13.15 -4.85 -14.45
N GLY A 54 13.44 -5.52 -13.33
CA GLY A 54 14.25 -4.95 -12.24
C GLY A 54 13.55 -3.87 -11.41
N GLU A 55 12.25 -3.66 -11.62
CA GLU A 55 11.49 -2.57 -11.00
C GLU A 55 10.76 -2.98 -9.72
N VAL A 56 10.62 -2.01 -8.81
CA VAL A 56 9.80 -2.12 -7.60
C VAL A 56 8.60 -1.18 -7.73
N VAL A 57 7.44 -1.75 -8.09
CA VAL A 57 6.19 -0.98 -8.23
C VAL A 57 5.50 -0.84 -6.87
N HIS A 58 5.32 0.40 -6.44
CA HIS A 58 4.62 0.72 -5.18
C HIS A 58 3.11 0.69 -5.38
N VAL A 59 2.46 -0.31 -4.76
CA VAL A 59 0.99 -0.42 -4.68
C VAL A 59 0.56 -0.12 -3.25
N ASP A 60 0.52 1.15 -2.87
CA ASP A 60 0.34 1.59 -1.47
C ASP A 60 -0.56 2.84 -1.32
N GLY A 61 -1.24 3.21 -2.41
CA GLY A 61 -2.06 4.41 -2.46
C GLY A 61 -1.29 5.73 -2.55
N GLY A 62 0.02 5.66 -2.77
CA GLY A 62 0.94 6.81 -2.79
C GLY A 62 1.57 7.09 -1.43
N PHE A 63 1.49 6.15 -0.48
CA PHE A 63 2.10 6.30 0.84
C PHE A 63 3.61 6.52 0.76
N SER A 64 4.32 5.78 -0.13
CA SER A 64 5.76 5.89 -0.35
C SER A 64 6.26 7.27 -0.79
N ILE A 65 5.41 8.08 -1.42
CA ILE A 65 5.76 9.44 -1.86
C ILE A 65 5.18 10.52 -0.95
N ALA A 66 4.40 10.14 0.06
CA ALA A 66 3.86 11.08 1.03
C ALA A 66 4.96 11.47 2.03
N ALA A 67 5.67 12.57 1.75
CA ALA A 67 6.80 13.03 2.55
C ALA A 67 6.39 13.64 3.91
N MET A 68 5.27 14.37 3.95
CA MET A 68 4.69 14.97 5.15
C MET A 68 3.18 15.10 4.95
N ASN A 69 2.39 14.30 5.65
CA ASN A 69 0.98 14.61 5.89
C ASN A 69 0.84 14.95 7.36
N GLU A 70 0.26 16.13 7.62
CA GLU A 70 0.19 16.81 8.92
C GLU A 70 0.19 15.83 10.10
N LEU A 71 1.30 15.78 10.82
CA LEU A 71 1.24 15.53 12.25
C LEU A 71 0.29 16.59 12.78
N GLU A 72 -0.92 16.22 13.19
CA GLU A 72 -1.68 17.08 14.10
C GLU A 72 -0.77 17.29 15.31
N LEU A 73 -0.10 18.45 15.34
CA LEU A 73 0.36 19.09 16.56
C LEU A 73 -0.89 19.43 17.36
N LYS A 74 -1.37 18.47 18.14
CA LYS A 74 -2.25 18.69 19.28
C LYS A 74 -1.76 17.84 20.45
#